data_AF-A0A9D1AFE7-F1
#
_entry.id   AF-A0A9D1AFE7-F1
#
_cell.length_a   1.000
_cell.length_b   1.000
_cell.length_c   1.000
_cell.angle_alpha   90.00
_cell.angle_beta   90.00
_cell.angle_gamma   90.00
#
_symmetry.space_group_name_H-M   'P 1'
#
loop_
_entity.id
_entity.type
_entity.pdbx_description
1 polymer ?
#
loop_
_entity_poly.entity_id
_entity_poly.type
_entity_poly.pdbx_seq_one_letter_code
_entity_poly.pdbx_strand_id
1 'polypeptide(L)'
;MNGSRLKKLNGADTSAAVENDILGAGYAPFEEGALEGLAAMEIFKARGRRTRRRKKEDGKYVRLYLYSSPESAESWEFVVMNAEKKHRKRGADGKKFEPLYYKIFFKKI
;
A
#
# COMPACT_ATOMS: atom_id res chain seq x y z
N MET A 1 -12.71 -10.16 7.03
CA MET A 1 -12.18 -9.69 8.34
C MET A 1 -10.84 -8.92 8.18
N ASN A 2 -10.71 -7.98 7.24
CA ASN A 2 -9.36 -7.63 6.71
C ASN A 2 -8.73 -6.37 7.32
N GLY A 3 -9.43 -5.68 8.24
CA GLY A 3 -8.94 -4.46 8.90
C GLY A 3 -7.86 -4.72 9.95
N SER A 4 -7.85 -5.90 10.56
CA SER A 4 -6.81 -6.30 11.52
C SER A 4 -5.50 -6.63 10.79
N ARG A 5 -5.58 -7.39 9.69
CA ARG A 5 -4.40 -7.78 8.89
C ARG A 5 -3.63 -6.59 8.34
N LEU A 6 -4.30 -5.62 7.70
CA LEU A 6 -3.64 -4.44 7.15
C LEU A 6 -2.98 -3.57 8.24
N LYS A 7 -3.57 -3.50 9.43
CA LYS A 7 -2.95 -2.81 10.58
C LYS A 7 -1.72 -3.56 11.09
N LYS A 8 -1.77 -4.90 11.14
CA LYS A 8 -0.61 -5.75 11.51
C LYS A 8 0.54 -5.60 10.52
N LEU A 9 0.25 -5.57 9.20
CA LEU A 9 1.27 -5.32 8.17
C LEU A 9 1.93 -3.95 8.31
N ASN A 10 1.17 -2.90 8.66
CA ASN A 10 1.74 -1.60 9.00
C ASN A 10 2.34 -1.56 10.44
N GLY A 11 2.50 -2.72 11.07
CA GLY A 11 2.98 -2.95 12.42
C GLY A 11 4.49 -2.75 12.56
N ALA A 12 5.26 -3.11 11.55
CA ALA A 12 6.72 -3.13 11.60
C ALA A 12 7.37 -1.75 11.76
N ASP A 13 8.60 -1.74 12.26
CA ASP A 13 9.29 -0.52 12.69
C ASP A 13 9.98 0.24 11.55
N THR A 14 10.37 -0.43 10.48
CA THR A 14 10.97 0.19 9.27
C THR A 14 10.09 0.04 8.04
N SER A 15 10.29 0.87 7.01
CA SER A 15 9.56 0.71 5.76
C SER A 15 9.88 -0.62 5.05
N ALA A 16 11.15 -1.04 5.07
CA ALA A 16 11.57 -2.32 4.50
C ALA A 16 10.95 -3.52 5.23
N ALA A 17 10.82 -3.45 6.55
CA ALA A 17 10.15 -4.51 7.32
C ALA A 17 8.65 -4.59 7.01
N VAL A 18 7.97 -3.45 6.78
CA VAL A 18 6.57 -3.46 6.31
C VAL A 18 6.44 -4.15 4.95
N GLU A 19 7.38 -3.92 4.05
CA GLU A 19 7.41 -4.60 2.75
C GLU A 19 7.63 -6.11 2.91
N ASN A 20 8.60 -6.52 3.74
CA ASN A 20 8.82 -7.94 4.05
C ASN A 20 7.60 -8.60 4.68
N ASP A 21 6.86 -7.91 5.56
CA ASP A 21 5.61 -8.41 6.14
C ASP A 21 4.53 -8.62 5.06
N ILE A 22 4.44 -7.71 4.08
CA ILE A 22 3.52 -7.83 2.94
C ILE A 22 3.87 -9.05 2.08
N LEU A 23 5.16 -9.22 1.76
CA LEU A 23 5.66 -10.39 1.03
C LEU A 23 5.40 -11.69 1.80
N GLY A 24 5.70 -11.71 3.10
CA GLY A 24 5.46 -12.86 4.00
C GLY A 24 3.97 -13.19 4.18
N ALA A 25 3.08 -12.21 3.99
CA ALA A 25 1.63 -12.44 3.93
C ALA A 25 1.17 -13.11 2.61
N GLY A 26 2.08 -13.32 1.66
CA GLY A 26 1.86 -13.95 0.38
C GLY A 26 1.35 -13.01 -0.71
N TYR A 27 1.60 -11.70 -0.58
CA TYR A 27 1.41 -10.77 -1.69
C TYR A 27 2.68 -10.75 -2.56
N ALA A 28 2.51 -10.75 -3.87
CA ALA A 28 3.59 -10.59 -4.84
C ALA A 28 3.72 -9.12 -5.25
N PRO A 29 4.94 -8.63 -5.54
CA PRO A 29 5.14 -7.28 -6.08
C PRO A 29 4.52 -7.17 -7.47
N PHE A 30 3.88 -6.04 -7.72
CA PHE A 30 3.32 -5.69 -9.02
C PHE A 30 4.36 -4.96 -9.87
N GLU A 31 4.58 -5.42 -11.10
CA GLU A 31 5.41 -4.73 -12.08
C GLU A 31 4.54 -4.11 -13.20
N GLU A 32 4.76 -2.83 -13.49
CA GLU A 32 4.04 -2.10 -14.53
C GLU A 32 4.36 -2.70 -15.90
N GLY A 33 3.33 -3.14 -16.63
CA GLY A 33 3.49 -3.87 -17.90
C GLY A 33 3.20 -5.38 -17.81
N ALA A 34 3.03 -5.94 -16.61
CA ALA A 34 2.43 -7.27 -16.48
C ALA A 34 0.97 -7.20 -17.00
N LEU A 35 0.64 -7.96 -18.05
CA LEU A 35 -0.70 -8.01 -18.64
C LEU A 35 -1.79 -8.33 -17.60
N GLU A 36 -1.48 -9.24 -16.66
CA GLU A 36 -2.33 -9.58 -15.52
C GLU A 36 -2.49 -8.42 -14.54
N GLY A 37 -1.46 -7.56 -14.45
CA GLY A 37 -1.45 -6.39 -13.61
C GLY A 37 -2.24 -5.20 -14.17
N LEU A 38 -2.18 -4.96 -15.47
CA LEU A 38 -2.93 -3.88 -16.12
C LEU A 38 -4.44 -4.11 -16.04
N ALA A 39 -4.90 -5.34 -16.26
CA ALA A 39 -6.30 -5.74 -16.09
C ALA A 39 -6.79 -5.57 -14.63
N ALA A 40 -5.88 -5.69 -13.66
CA ALA A 40 -6.14 -5.44 -12.26
C ALA A 40 -6.22 -3.93 -11.88
N MET A 41 -5.51 -3.06 -12.61
CA MET A 41 -5.45 -1.62 -12.32
C MET A 41 -6.64 -0.81 -12.88
N GLU A 42 -7.24 -1.24 -13.99
CA GLU A 42 -8.44 -0.56 -14.56
C GLU A 42 -9.68 -0.63 -13.66
N ILE A 43 -9.59 -1.37 -12.55
CA ILE A 43 -10.71 -1.78 -11.71
C ILE A 43 -10.69 -1.10 -10.32
N PHE A 44 -9.92 -0.03 -10.11
CA PHE A 44 -9.93 0.68 -8.83
C PHE A 44 -11.14 1.64 -8.64
N LYS A 45 -12.34 1.05 -8.55
CA LYS A 45 -13.55 1.69 -7.99
C LYS A 45 -14.17 0.82 -6.89
N ALA A 46 -13.43 0.51 -5.84
CA ALA A 46 -14.01 -0.09 -4.64
C ALA A 46 -13.42 0.53 -3.37
N ARG A 47 -14.29 0.77 -2.38
CA ARG A 47 -14.02 1.39 -1.07
C ARG A 47 -12.83 0.74 -0.37
N GLY A 48 -11.63 1.23 -0.66
CA GLY A 48 -10.39 0.67 -0.12
C GLY A 48 -10.27 0.94 1.38
N ARG A 49 -9.88 -0.09 2.14
CA ARG A 49 -9.50 0.09 3.56
C ARG A 49 -8.12 0.71 3.59
N ARG A 50 -7.91 1.70 4.45
CA ARG A 50 -6.61 2.35 4.59
C ARG A 50 -6.19 2.42 6.04
N THR A 51 -4.90 2.26 6.26
CA THR A 51 -4.31 2.55 7.57
C THR A 51 -4.14 4.06 7.75
N ARG A 52 -3.92 4.49 9.01
CA ARG A 52 -3.36 5.81 9.27
C ARG A 52 -1.88 5.80 8.89
N ARG A 53 -1.34 6.96 8.55
CA ARG A 53 0.12 7.11 8.43
C ARG A 53 0.78 6.80 9.76
N ARG A 54 1.88 6.06 9.70
CA ARG A 54 2.70 5.74 10.87
C ARG A 54 4.15 6.08 10.58
N LYS A 55 4.78 6.80 11.51
CA LYS A 55 6.23 7.08 11.44
C LYS A 55 6.98 5.78 11.71
N LYS A 56 8.01 5.52 10.90
CA LYS A 56 8.95 4.42 11.02
C LYS A 56 10.30 4.92 11.53
N GLU A 57 11.13 4.02 12.04
CA GLU A 57 12.44 4.34 12.60
C GLU A 57 13.40 4.89 11.53
N ASP A 58 13.26 4.43 10.29
CA ASP A 58 14.00 4.93 9.12
C ASP A 58 13.55 6.34 8.65
N GLY A 59 12.72 7.03 9.44
CA GLY A 59 12.29 8.40 9.22
C GLY A 59 11.13 8.54 8.22
N LYS A 60 10.69 7.45 7.57
CA LYS A 60 9.58 7.48 6.61
C LYS A 60 8.23 7.40 7.33
N TYR A 61 7.21 7.95 6.70
CA TYR A 61 5.81 7.76 7.09
C TYR A 61 5.17 6.77 6.12
N VAL A 62 4.73 5.63 6.64
CA VAL A 62 4.14 4.57 5.82
C VAL A 62 2.63 4.52 6.01
N ARG A 63 1.93 4.34 4.89
CA ARG A 63 0.50 4.10 4.85
C ARG A 63 0.19 2.99 3.85
N LEU A 64 -0.58 2.01 4.30
CA LEU A 64 -1.09 0.94 3.47
C LEU A 64 -2.55 1.19 3.07
N TYR A 65 -2.86 0.88 1.82
CA TYR A 65 -4.20 0.83 1.25
C TYR A 65 -4.47 -0.59 0.77
N LEU A 66 -5.66 -1.11 1.07
CA LEU A 66 -6.12 -2.40 0.57
C LEU A 66 -7.29 -2.13 -0.38
N TYR A 67 -7.19 -2.67 -1.58
CA TYR A 67 -8.23 -2.65 -2.59
C TYR A 67 -8.60 -4.09 -2.91
N SER A 68 -9.88 -4.35 -3.07
CA SER A 68 -10.41 -5.59 -3.62
C SER A 68 -11.02 -5.28 -4.98
N SER A 69 -11.02 -6.26 -5.88
CA SER A 69 -11.81 -6.15 -7.11
C SER A 69 -13.32 -6.04 -6.79
N PRO A 70 -14.15 -5.48 -7.69
CA PRO A 70 -15.60 -5.59 -7.70
C PRO A 70 -16.05 -7.06 -7.66
N GLU A 71 -17.32 -7.25 -7.32
CA GLU A 71 -18.01 -8.55 -7.16
C GLU A 71 -17.90 -9.49 -8.37
N SER A 72 -17.53 -8.99 -9.56
CA SER A 72 -17.31 -9.81 -10.76
C SER A 72 -15.87 -10.28 -10.98
N ALA A 73 -14.92 -9.83 -10.15
CA ALA A 73 -13.49 -10.13 -10.28
C ALA A 73 -12.84 -10.48 -8.92
N GLU A 74 -13.61 -11.14 -8.04
CA GLU A 74 -13.30 -11.50 -6.63
C GLU A 74 -12.04 -12.36 -6.40
N SER A 75 -11.22 -12.59 -7.42
CA SER A 75 -10.05 -13.45 -7.31
C SER A 75 -8.82 -12.74 -6.75
N TRP A 76 -8.82 -11.42 -6.56
CA TRP A 76 -7.60 -10.66 -6.24
C TRP A 76 -7.77 -9.59 -5.16
N GLU A 77 -6.78 -9.53 -4.27
CA GLU A 77 -6.55 -8.45 -3.31
C GLU A 77 -5.28 -7.67 -3.69
N PHE A 78 -5.34 -6.34 -3.55
CA PHE A 78 -4.22 -5.43 -3.81
C PHE A 78 -3.87 -4.64 -2.58
N VAL A 79 -2.59 -4.63 -2.21
CA VAL A 79 -2.04 -3.75 -1.17
C VAL A 79 -1.15 -2.72 -1.82
N VAL A 80 -1.45 -1.44 -1.60
CA VAL A 80 -0.57 -0.33 -1.99
C VAL A 80 0.14 0.17 -0.75
N MET A 81 1.47 0.08 -0.76
CA MET A 81 2.35 0.70 0.23
C MET A 81 2.80 2.06 -0.28
N ASN A 82 2.44 3.09 0.46
CA ASN A 82 2.88 4.46 0.24
C ASN A 82 3.87 4.85 1.34
N ALA A 83 5.08 5.26 0.95
CA ALA A 83 6.07 5.85 1.83
C ALA A 83 6.24 7.34 1.52
N GLU A 84 6.18 8.17 2.56
CA GLU A 84 6.28 9.62 2.47
C GLU A 84 7.35 10.16 3.43
N LYS A 85 7.87 11.35 3.12
CA LYS A 85 8.67 12.15 4.04
C LYS A 85 7.86 13.32 4.55
N LYS A 86 7.93 13.61 5.84
CA LYS A 86 7.28 14.78 6.43
C LYS A 86 8.21 15.97 6.38
N HIS A 87 7.78 17.06 5.75
CA HIS A 87 8.53 18.32 5.78
C HIS A 87 8.37 19.06 7.11
N ARG A 88 9.41 19.82 7.49
CA ARG A 88 9.38 20.70 8.67
C ARG A 88 8.43 21.89 8.47
N LYS A 89 8.40 22.45 7.25
CA LYS A 89 7.45 23.47 6.78
C LYS A 89 6.66 22.90 5.59
N ARG A 90 5.51 23.48 5.24
CA ARG A 90 4.80 23.04 4.02
C ARG A 90 5.70 23.24 2.80
N GLY A 91 5.65 22.30 1.85
CA GLY A 91 6.36 22.40 0.58
C GLY A 91 5.78 23.50 -0.31
N ALA A 92 6.40 23.73 -1.46
CA ALA A 92 5.94 24.72 -2.45
C ALA A 92 4.51 24.43 -2.94
N ASP A 93 4.10 23.16 -2.96
CA ASP A 93 2.74 22.71 -3.29
C ASP A 93 1.76 22.81 -2.10
N GLY A 94 2.17 23.41 -0.98
CA GLY A 94 1.39 23.54 0.24
C GLY A 94 1.23 22.26 1.04
N LYS A 95 1.82 21.12 0.63
CA LYS A 95 1.68 19.84 1.33
C LYS A 95 2.72 19.67 2.42
N LYS A 96 2.36 18.93 3.47
CA LYS A 96 3.24 18.62 4.61
C LYS A 96 4.00 17.31 4.43
N PHE A 97 3.57 16.49 3.48
CA PHE A 97 4.13 15.17 3.19
C PHE A 97 4.46 15.10 1.71
N GLU A 98 5.68 14.67 1.43
CA GLU A 98 6.21 14.44 0.10
C GLU A 98 6.22 12.92 -0.15
N PRO A 99 5.58 12.43 -1.22
CA PRO A 99 5.66 11.01 -1.56
C PRO A 99 7.09 10.66 -1.96
N LEU A 100 7.64 9.60 -1.38
CA LEU A 100 8.95 9.06 -1.76
C LEU A 100 8.79 7.97 -2.83
N TYR A 101 7.89 7.02 -2.57
CA TYR A 101 7.59 5.96 -3.52
C TYR A 101 6.22 5.32 -3.21
N TYR A 102 5.69 4.65 -4.24
CA TYR A 102 4.55 3.76 -4.15
C TYR A 102 4.97 2.37 -4.60
N LYS A 103 4.55 1.35 -3.86
CA LYS A 103 4.68 -0.05 -4.26
C LYS A 103 3.31 -0.69 -4.23
N ILE A 104 2.98 -1.42 -5.29
CA ILE A 104 1.74 -2.17 -5.39
C ILE A 104 2.09 -3.64 -5.23
N PHE A 105 1.27 -4.36 -4.47
CA PHE A 105 1.38 -5.78 -4.28
C PHE A 105 0.00 -6.41 -4.49
N PHE A 106 -0.03 -7.64 -4.97
CA PHE A 106 -1.27 -8.35 -5.26
C PHE A 106 -1.23 -9.78 -4.77
N LYS A 107 -2.39 -10.33 -4.46
CA LYS A 107 -2.54 -11.70 -3.98
C LYS A 107 -3.85 -12.29 -4.50
N LYS A 108 -3.79 -13.53 -4.97
CA LYS A 108 -4.99 -14.29 -5.31
C LYS A 108 -5.70 -14.74 -4.03
N ILE A 109 -7.01 -14.50 -3.91
CA ILE A 109 -7.83 -14.87 -2.75
C ILE A 109 -8.35 -16.30 -2.90
#